data_AF-A0AA38JCR8-F1
#
_entry.id   AF-A0AA38JCR8-F1
#
_cell.length_a   1.000
_cell.length_b   1.000
_cell.length_c   1.000
_cell.angle_alpha   90.00
_cell.angle_beta   90.00
_cell.angle_gamma   90.00
#
_symmetry.space_group_name_H-M   'P 1'
#
loop_
_entity.id
_entity.type
_entity.pdbx_description
1 polymer ?
#
loop_
_entity_poly.entity_id
_entity_poly.type
_entity_poly.pdbx_seq_one_letter_code
_entity_poly.pdbx_strand_id
1 'polypeptide(L)'
;DAFQVFFNDMGDTEEGDGFYVARDSHSIRGINAIIGERTVHCIDDGGCSIGAMSDVCANVLGITFDPSKVIPLQSANGQTNYSLGLAKDVPFKFCGLTAFLQVHIVPSPAYDVLLGRPFQVLFRVVLLNLES
;
A
#
# COMPACT_ATOMS: atom_id res chain seq x y z
N ASP A 1 -25.85 6.43 -15.58
CA ASP A 1 -24.94 5.52 -16.29
C ASP A 1 -23.68 5.38 -15.46
N ALA A 2 -23.37 4.16 -15.02
CA ALA A 2 -22.25 3.87 -14.12
C ALA A 2 -20.90 4.26 -14.76
N PHE A 3 -20.80 4.23 -16.09
CA PHE A 3 -19.59 4.62 -16.80
C PHE A 3 -19.26 6.11 -16.67
N GLN A 4 -20.27 6.98 -16.69
CA GLN A 4 -20.07 8.44 -16.55
C GLN A 4 -19.71 8.84 -15.12
N VAL A 5 -20.25 8.14 -14.12
CA VAL A 5 -19.87 8.34 -12.70
C VAL A 5 -18.42 7.90 -12.46
N PHE A 6 -17.99 6.80 -13.10
CA PHE A 6 -16.60 6.31 -13.05
C PHE A 6 -15.59 7.24 -13.74
N PHE A 7 -15.95 7.88 -14.86
CA PHE A 7 -15.06 8.81 -15.56
C PHE A 7 -14.95 10.17 -14.86
N ASN A 8 -16.02 10.65 -14.21
CA ASN A 8 -15.94 11.86 -13.39
C ASN A 8 -15.06 11.68 -12.13
N ASP A 9 -14.92 10.44 -11.64
CA ASP A 9 -14.08 10.10 -10.48
C ASP A 9 -12.59 9.96 -10.84
N MET A 10 -12.25 9.94 -12.14
CA MET A 10 -10.87 9.93 -12.66
C MET A 10 -10.28 11.33 -12.87
N GLY A 11 -10.94 12.39 -12.39
CA GLY A 11 -10.43 13.75 -12.46
C GLY A 11 -9.12 13.92 -11.68
N ASP A 12 -8.06 14.23 -12.42
CA ASP A 12 -6.72 14.66 -11.97
C ASP A 12 -5.84 13.58 -11.32
N THR A 13 -5.39 12.61 -12.12
CA THR A 13 -4.15 11.89 -11.81
C THR A 13 -2.99 12.60 -12.50
N GLU A 14 -2.38 13.59 -11.84
CA GLU A 14 -1.04 14.05 -12.22
C GLU A 14 0.01 13.04 -11.75
N GLU A 15 0.92 12.68 -12.66
CA GLU A 15 2.06 11.80 -12.39
C GLU A 15 3.05 12.52 -11.46
N GLY A 16 2.92 12.29 -10.15
CA GLY A 16 3.79 12.87 -9.13
C GLY A 16 5.06 12.06 -8.86
N ASP A 17 6.18 12.77 -8.72
CA ASP A 17 7.61 12.42 -8.59
C ASP A 17 8.01 11.46 -7.43
N GLY A 18 7.24 10.40 -7.15
CA GLY A 18 7.53 9.45 -6.07
C GLY A 18 7.09 9.91 -4.67
N PHE A 19 6.25 10.94 -4.59
CA PHE A 19 5.68 11.42 -3.33
C PHE A 19 4.48 10.56 -2.89
N TYR A 20 4.39 10.32 -1.58
CA TYR A 20 3.22 9.72 -0.92
C TYR A 20 2.35 10.86 -0.36
N VAL A 21 1.09 10.95 -0.79
CA VAL A 21 0.11 11.91 -0.26
C VAL A 21 -1.21 11.18 0.03
N ALA A 22 -1.48 10.89 1.30
CA ALA A 22 -2.80 10.43 1.73
C ALA A 22 -3.77 11.62 1.68
N ARG A 23 -4.73 11.60 0.75
CA ARG A 23 -5.87 12.53 0.71
C ARG A 23 -7.11 11.87 1.31
N ASP A 24 -7.98 12.70 1.89
CA ASP A 24 -9.11 12.27 2.72
C ASP A 24 -10.18 11.43 1.99
N SER A 25 -10.61 10.42 2.74
CA SER A 25 -11.73 9.48 2.66
C SER A 25 -12.52 9.33 1.35
N HIS A 26 -12.07 8.41 0.51
CA HIS A 26 -13.00 7.38 0.02
C HIS A 26 -13.11 6.28 1.11
N SER A 27 -14.25 5.59 1.21
CA SER A 27 -14.44 4.51 2.20
C SER A 27 -13.21 3.61 2.23
N ILE A 28 -12.53 3.53 3.38
CA ILE A 28 -11.33 2.71 3.57
C ILE A 28 -11.68 1.28 3.19
N ARG A 29 -11.17 0.82 2.04
CA ARG A 29 -11.31 -0.57 1.60
C ARG A 29 -10.18 -1.34 2.28
N GLY A 30 -10.53 -2.32 3.10
CA GLY A 30 -9.57 -3.16 3.80
C GLY A 30 -9.60 -4.58 3.26
N ILE A 31 -8.44 -5.24 3.22
CA ILE A 31 -8.33 -6.67 2.91
C ILE A 31 -7.37 -7.33 3.88
N ASN A 32 -7.73 -8.52 4.35
CA ASN A 32 -6.83 -9.31 5.19
C ASN A 32 -5.82 -10.07 4.34
N ALA A 33 -4.54 -9.96 4.70
CA ALA A 33 -3.45 -10.76 4.16
C ALA A 33 -2.93 -11.72 5.24
N ILE A 34 -2.49 -12.90 4.82
CA ILE A 34 -1.60 -13.72 5.65
C ILE A 34 -0.17 -13.37 5.26
N ILE A 35 0.63 -12.89 6.22
CA ILE A 35 2.05 -12.56 6.05
C ILE A 35 2.82 -13.40 7.05
N GLY A 36 3.68 -14.30 6.55
CA GLY A 36 4.20 -15.40 7.36
C GLY A 36 3.04 -16.25 7.90
N GLU A 37 2.91 -16.30 9.23
CA GLU A 37 1.85 -17.06 9.93
C GLU A 37 0.75 -16.17 10.53
N ARG A 38 0.78 -14.86 10.27
CA ARG A 38 -0.14 -13.89 10.89
C ARG A 38 -1.11 -13.31 9.89
N THR A 39 -2.36 -13.13 10.32
CA THR A 39 -3.33 -12.32 9.59
C THR A 39 -3.12 -10.84 9.92
N VAL A 40 -2.95 -10.02 8.88
CA VAL A 40 -2.73 -8.59 8.96
C VAL A 40 -3.80 -7.89 8.14
N HIS A 41 -4.45 -6.88 8.75
CA HIS A 41 -5.43 -6.06 8.04
C HIS A 41 -4.69 -5.00 7.23
N CYS A 42 -4.81 -5.07 5.91
CA CYS A 42 -4.19 -4.13 4.98
C CYS A 42 -5.21 -3.12 4.48
N ILE A 43 -4.83 -1.85 4.44
CA ILE A 43 -5.66 -0.77 3.89
C ILE A 43 -5.30 -0.59 2.42
N ASP A 44 -6.30 -0.65 1.54
CA ASP A 44 -6.19 -0.29 0.12
C ASP A 44 -6.30 1.23 -0.03
N ASP A 45 -5.18 1.88 -0.34
CA ASP A 45 -5.05 3.33 -0.44
C ASP A 45 -4.56 3.74 -1.83
N GLY A 46 -5.49 4.18 -2.69
CA GLY A 46 -5.16 4.62 -4.06
C GLY A 46 -4.41 5.93 -4.14
N GLY A 47 -4.45 6.74 -3.07
CA GLY A 47 -3.59 7.90 -2.93
C GLY A 47 -2.14 7.53 -2.64
N CYS A 48 -1.89 6.27 -2.24
CA CYS A 48 -0.54 5.80 -1.94
C CYS A 48 0.23 5.40 -3.19
N SER A 49 1.41 5.99 -3.40
CA SER A 49 2.32 5.59 -4.47
C SER A 49 3.13 4.31 -4.16
N ILE A 50 3.11 3.83 -2.91
CA ILE A 50 4.00 2.77 -2.41
C ILE A 50 3.25 1.64 -1.68
N GLY A 51 3.89 0.49 -1.51
CA GLY A 51 3.53 -0.43 -0.43
C GLY A 51 4.23 0.03 0.85
N ALA A 52 3.49 0.17 1.96
CA ALA A 52 4.06 0.60 3.23
C ALA A 52 3.66 -0.35 4.37
N MET A 53 4.57 -0.57 5.32
CA MET A 53 4.33 -1.36 6.53
C MET A 53 4.92 -0.64 7.74
N SER A 54 4.26 -0.71 8.90
CA SER A 54 4.81 -0.14 10.12
C SER A 54 6.06 -0.89 10.58
N ASP A 55 6.98 -0.15 11.19
CA ASP A 55 8.14 -0.70 11.90
C ASP A 55 7.74 -1.72 12.97
N VAL A 56 6.64 -1.46 13.69
CA VAL A 56 6.07 -2.39 14.67
C VAL A 56 5.61 -3.69 14.00
N CYS A 57 4.84 -3.60 12.91
CA CYS A 57 4.36 -4.77 12.17
C CYS A 57 5.53 -5.57 11.60
N ALA A 58 6.50 -4.90 10.97
CA ALA A 58 7.71 -5.53 10.44
C ALA A 58 8.49 -6.29 11.52
N ASN A 59 8.65 -5.68 12.70
CA ASN A 59 9.32 -6.32 13.84
C ASN A 59 8.55 -7.56 14.34
N VAL A 60 7.22 -7.46 14.51
CA VAL A 60 6.38 -8.59 14.94
C VAL A 60 6.42 -9.75 13.93
N LEU A 61 6.53 -9.44 12.63
CA LEU A 61 6.62 -10.41 11.54
C LEU A 61 8.04 -10.92 11.29
N GLY A 62 9.06 -10.34 11.93
CA GLY A 62 10.47 -10.67 11.69
C GLY A 62 10.95 -10.29 10.28
N ILE A 63 10.33 -9.28 9.67
CA ILE A 63 10.68 -8.81 8.32
C ILE A 63 11.93 -7.95 8.39
N THR A 64 12.95 -8.34 7.63
CA THR A 64 14.16 -7.56 7.43
C THR A 64 14.00 -6.61 6.25
N PHE A 65 14.70 -5.48 6.30
CA PHE A 65 14.67 -4.46 5.26
C PHE A 65 16.06 -3.87 5.03
N ASP A 66 16.28 -3.33 3.84
CA ASP A 66 17.51 -2.64 3.46
C ASP A 66 17.44 -1.16 3.89
N PRO A 67 18.20 -0.73 4.92
CA PRO A 67 18.14 0.64 5.41
C PRO A 67 18.81 1.66 4.46
N SER A 68 19.51 1.20 3.41
CA SER A 68 20.06 2.10 2.39
C SER A 68 18.99 2.57 1.38
N LYS A 69 17.82 1.92 1.37
CA LYS A 69 16.72 2.17 0.42
C LYS A 69 15.58 2.93 1.08
N VAL A 70 15.85 4.17 1.42
CA VAL A 70 14.87 5.08 2.02
C VAL A 70 14.23 5.98 0.97
N ILE A 71 12.98 6.35 1.20
CA ILE A 71 12.24 7.33 0.39
C ILE A 71 11.67 8.44 1.29
N PRO A 72 11.53 9.66 0.78
CA PRO A 72 10.84 10.72 1.49
C PRO A 72 9.34 10.42 1.61
N LEU A 73 8.79 10.69 2.78
CA LEU A 73 7.37 10.56 3.10
C LEU A 73 6.85 11.96 3.41
N GLN A 74 5.91 12.44 2.61
CA GLN A 74 5.32 13.75 2.82
C GLN A 74 4.09 13.62 3.69
N SER A 75 4.15 14.15 4.90
CA SER A 75 2.97 14.28 5.76
C SER A 75 2.12 15.47 5.32
N ALA A 76 0.81 15.40 5.60
CA ALA A 76 -0.13 16.48 5.37
C ALA A 76 0.25 17.81 6.08
N ASN A 77 1.12 17.75 7.09
CA ASN A 77 1.63 18.91 7.82
C ASN A 77 2.91 19.53 7.22
N GLY A 78 3.37 19.07 6.05
CA GLY A 78 4.55 19.63 5.37
C GLY A 78 5.90 19.21 5.94
N GLN A 79 5.94 18.33 6.94
CA GLN A 79 7.18 17.70 7.40
C GLN A 79 7.51 16.50 6.51
N THR A 80 8.74 16.49 5.98
CA THR A 80 9.27 15.35 5.23
C THR A 80 9.90 14.37 6.21
N ASN A 81 9.24 13.26 6.44
CA ASN A 81 9.82 12.11 7.11
C ASN A 81 10.47 11.18 6.07
N TYR A 82 11.10 10.11 6.53
CA TYR A 82 11.67 9.09 5.66
C TYR A 82 11.19 7.71 6.10
N SER A 83 11.04 6.80 5.14
CA SER A 83 10.94 5.37 5.46
C SER A 83 12.24 4.89 6.12
N LEU A 84 12.18 3.87 6.97
CA LEU A 84 13.35 3.21 7.55
C LEU A 84 14.14 2.36 6.55
N GLY A 85 13.51 1.92 5.46
CA GLY A 85 14.14 1.14 4.40
C GLY A 85 13.14 0.35 3.57
N LEU A 86 13.64 -0.53 2.72
CA LEU A 86 12.82 -1.36 1.81
C LEU A 86 12.93 -2.84 2.17
N ALA A 87 11.79 -3.46 2.51
CA ALA A 87 11.65 -4.91 2.53
C ALA A 87 11.31 -5.39 1.12
N LYS A 88 12.08 -6.34 0.61
CA LYS A 88 11.91 -6.88 -0.75
C LYS A 88 11.19 -8.21 -0.73
N ASP A 89 10.35 -8.41 -1.74
CA ASP A 89 9.71 -9.70 -2.03
C ASP A 89 9.01 -10.31 -0.81
N VAL A 90 8.34 -9.47 -0.03
CA VAL A 90 7.58 -9.94 1.14
C VAL A 90 6.35 -10.69 0.64
N PRO A 91 6.13 -11.95 1.05
CA PRO A 91 4.99 -12.74 0.59
C PRO A 91 3.72 -12.34 1.35
N PHE A 92 2.72 -11.87 0.60
CA PHE A 92 1.38 -11.59 1.09
C PHE A 92 0.41 -12.58 0.47
N LYS A 93 -0.31 -13.34 1.29
CA LYS A 93 -1.34 -14.25 0.82
C LYS A 93 -2.72 -13.65 1.01
N PHE A 94 -3.42 -13.38 -0.08
CA PHE A 94 -4.78 -12.86 -0.12
C PHE A 94 -5.68 -13.88 -0.82
N CYS A 95 -6.79 -14.29 -0.20
CA CYS A 95 -7.79 -15.16 -0.83
C CYS A 95 -7.20 -16.42 -1.55
N GLY A 96 -6.09 -16.95 -1.04
CA GLY A 96 -5.40 -18.12 -1.64
C GLY A 96 -4.30 -17.79 -2.67
N LEU A 97 -4.19 -16.54 -3.12
CA LEU A 97 -3.14 -16.07 -4.01
C LEU A 97 -1.99 -15.44 -3.23
N THR A 98 -0.74 -15.72 -3.61
CA THR A 98 0.44 -15.12 -3.02
C THR A 98 1.00 -14.04 -3.94
N ALA A 99 1.10 -12.82 -3.45
CA ALA A 99 1.78 -11.70 -4.09
C ALA A 99 3.09 -11.39 -3.36
N PHE A 100 4.17 -11.22 -4.09
CA PHE A 100 5.45 -10.78 -3.54
C PHE A 100 5.58 -9.27 -3.69
N LEU A 101 5.58 -8.56 -2.57
CA LEU A 101 5.48 -7.10 -2.54
C LEU A 101 6.80 -6.46 -2.08
N GLN A 102 7.11 -5.32 -2.69
CA GLN A 102 8.12 -4.39 -2.24
C GLN A 102 7.45 -3.44 -1.24
N VAL A 103 7.93 -3.41 0.00
CA VAL A 103 7.25 -2.71 1.10
C VAL A 103 8.24 -1.81 1.84
N HIS A 104 7.97 -0.51 1.82
CA HIS A 104 8.73 0.44 2.61
C HIS A 104 8.32 0.39 4.08
N ILE A 105 9.31 0.32 4.97
CA ILE A 105 9.06 0.31 6.40
C ILE A 105 8.94 1.76 6.88
N VAL A 106 7.85 2.10 7.54
CA VAL A 106 7.53 3.47 7.99
C VAL A 106 7.60 3.52 9.52
N PRO A 107 8.27 4.51 10.11
CA PRO A 107 8.35 4.62 11.57
C PRO A 107 7.04 5.14 12.16
N SER A 108 6.45 4.37 13.08
CA SER A 108 5.26 4.76 13.88
C SER A 108 4.04 5.30 13.09
N PRO A 109 3.63 4.69 11.95
CA PRO A 109 2.39 5.07 11.29
C PRO A 109 1.16 4.56 12.07
N ALA A 110 -0.02 5.08 11.74
CA ALA A 110 -1.31 4.68 12.34
C ALA A 110 -1.93 3.40 11.74
N TYR A 111 -1.20 2.69 10.89
CA TYR A 111 -1.64 1.49 10.17
C TYR A 111 -0.58 0.40 10.26
N ASP A 112 -0.97 -0.87 10.10
CA ASP A 112 -0.01 -1.97 9.96
C ASP A 112 0.55 -2.06 8.54
N VAL A 113 -0.34 -2.03 7.54
CA VAL A 113 0.02 -2.07 6.12
C VAL A 113 -0.87 -1.15 5.29
N LEU A 114 -0.26 -0.38 4.39
CA LEU A 114 -0.93 0.27 3.26
C LEU A 114 -0.53 -0.38 1.94
N LEU A 115 -1.54 -0.62 1.11
CA LEU A 115 -1.43 -1.13 -0.23
C LEU A 115 -1.67 0.02 -1.20
N GLY A 116 -0.59 0.55 -1.78
CA GLY A 116 -0.67 1.62 -2.76
C GLY A 116 -0.89 1.16 -4.20
N ARG A 117 -0.78 2.12 -5.12
CA ARG A 117 -0.98 1.98 -6.57
C ARG A 117 -0.28 0.77 -7.20
N PRO A 118 0.99 0.42 -6.85
CA PRO A 118 1.62 -0.79 -7.38
C PRO A 118 0.81 -2.07 -7.13
N PHE A 119 0.07 -2.12 -6.02
CA PHE A 119 -0.79 -3.24 -5.65
C PHE A 119 -2.17 -3.16 -6.30
N GLN A 120 -2.76 -1.96 -6.38
CA GLN A 120 -4.11 -1.78 -6.95
C GLN A 120 -4.23 -2.25 -8.40
N VAL A 121 -3.20 -1.98 -9.21
CA VAL A 121 -3.18 -2.39 -10.62
C VAL A 121 -3.16 -3.92 -10.74
N LEU A 122 -2.37 -4.59 -9.89
CA LEU A 122 -2.24 -6.06 -9.91
C LEU A 122 -3.54 -6.75 -9.45
N PHE A 123 -4.18 -6.26 -8.39
CA PHE A 123 -5.40 -6.90 -7.85
C PHE A 123 -6.67 -6.62 -8.66
N ARG A 124 -6.81 -5.45 -9.29
CA ARG A 124 -7.96 -5.17 -10.17
C ARG A 124 -8.03 -6.12 -11.36
N VAL A 125 -6.89 -6.47 -11.96
CA VAL A 125 -6.85 -7.43 -13.08
C VAL A 125 -7.33 -8.81 -12.64
N VAL A 126 -7.01 -9.22 -11.41
CA VAL A 126 -7.43 -10.53 -10.88
C VAL A 126 -8.91 -10.56 -10.53
N LEU A 127 -9.46 -9.51 -9.91
CA LEU A 127 -10.89 -9.44 -9.60
C LEU A 127 -11.77 -9.40 -10.86
N LEU A 128 -11.33 -8.72 -11.93
CA LEU A 128 -12.04 -8.71 -13.21
C LEU A 128 -12.00 -10.08 -13.93
N ASN A 129 -10.97 -10.90 -13.67
CA ASN A 129 -10.84 -12.25 -14.23
C ASN A 129 -11.59 -13.33 -13.42
N LEU A 130 -12.22 -12.97 -12.30
CA LEU A 130 -13.07 -13.88 -11.51
C LEU A 130 -14.57 -13.66 -11.77
N GLU A 131 -14.93 -12.65 -12.56
CA GLU A 131 -16.32 -12.37 -12.99
C GLU A 131 -16.61 -12.83 -14.44
N SER A 132 -15.93 -13.88 -14.90
CA SER A 132 -16.19 -14.50 -16.22
C SER A 132 -16.48 -15.99 -16.14
#